data_AF-A0AAJ7X055-F1
#
_entry.id   AF-A0AAJ7X055-F1
#
_cell.length_a   1.000
_cell.length_b   1.000
_cell.length_c   1.000
_cell.angle_alpha   90.00
_cell.angle_beta   90.00
_cell.angle_gamma   90.00
#
_symmetry.space_group_name_H-M   'P 1'
#
loop_
_entity.id
_entity.type
_entity.pdbx_description
1 polymer ?
#
loop_
_entity_poly.entity_id
_entity_poly.type
_entity_poly.pdbx_seq_one_letter_code
_entity_poly.pdbx_strand_id
1 'polypeptide(L)' 'MKGLASACRTVQKRRKPHLKLAKGAELMMALDCMLMLKSLAQEAHAAAVEAKSSTITEEHIAAVWKTVKKKTHG' A
#
# COMPACT_ATOMS: atom_id res chain seq x y z
N MET A 1 6.67 8.01 -11.91
CA MET A 1 6.87 6.61 -11.46
C MET A 1 8.27 6.29 -10.93
N LYS A 2 9.37 6.88 -11.45
CA LYS A 2 10.75 6.59 -10.98
C LYS A 2 10.96 6.81 -9.46
N GLY A 3 10.28 7.79 -8.86
CA GLY A 3 10.41 8.10 -7.43
C GLY A 3 9.82 7.05 -6.48
N LEU A 4 8.70 6.40 -6.84
CA LEU A 4 8.10 5.37 -6.00
C LEU A 4 8.95 4.09 -6.02
N ALA A 5 9.44 3.69 -7.20
CA ALA A 5 10.31 2.52 -7.33
C ALA A 5 11.62 2.67 -6.54
N SER A 6 12.25 3.85 -6.58
CA SER A 6 13.46 4.13 -5.80
C SER A 6 13.19 4.16 -4.28
N ALA A 7 12.04 4.68 -3.86
CA ALA A 7 11.60 4.63 -2.47
C ALA A 7 11.37 3.19 -1.99
N CYS A 8 10.66 2.37 -2.78
CA CYS A 8 10.45 0.95 -2.49
C CYS A 8 11.77 0.18 -2.37
N ARG A 9 12.73 0.43 -3.27
CA ARG A 9 14.08 -0.16 -3.19
C ARG A 9 14.81 0.26 -1.91
N THR A 10 14.68 1.52 -1.50
CA THR A 10 15.31 2.04 -0.27
C THR A 10 14.73 1.39 0.97
N VAL A 11 13.40 1.30 1.07
CA VAL A 11 12.70 0.65 2.17
C VAL A 11 13.06 -0.84 2.23
N GLN A 12 13.14 -1.51 1.09
CA GLN A 12 13.50 -2.92 1.04
C GLN A 12 14.94 -3.17 1.48
N LYS A 13 15.92 -2.37 1.02
CA LYS A 13 17.31 -2.46 1.51
C LYS A 13 17.40 -2.23 3.02
N ARG A 14 16.61 -1.31 3.58
CA ARG A 14 16.54 -1.09 5.03
C ARG A 14 15.95 -2.29 5.78
N ARG A 15 14.91 -2.93 5.24
CA ARG A 15 14.23 -4.08 5.88
C ARG A 15 14.98 -5.40 5.71
N LYS A 16 15.60 -5.63 4.55
CA LYS A 16 16.32 -6.85 4.19
C LYS A 16 17.61 -6.48 3.42
N PRO A 17 18.68 -6.07 4.13
CA PRO A 17 19.90 -5.57 3.49
C PRO A 17 20.62 -6.61 2.61
N HIS A 18 20.47 -7.89 2.93
CA HIS A 18 21.09 -8.99 2.19
C HIS A 18 20.26 -9.47 0.99
N LEU A 19 19.03 -8.99 0.81
CA LEU A 19 18.17 -9.39 -0.30
C LEU A 19 18.55 -8.63 -1.57
N LYS A 20 19.02 -9.34 -2.59
CA LYS A 20 19.34 -8.77 -3.90
C LYS A 20 18.08 -8.73 -4.77
N LEU A 21 17.70 -7.54 -5.23
CA LEU A 21 16.65 -7.39 -6.22
C LEU A 21 17.18 -7.58 -7.63
N ALA A 22 16.48 -8.41 -8.41
CA ALA A 22 16.67 -8.47 -9.85
C ALA A 22 16.35 -7.11 -10.50
N LYS A 23 16.94 -6.86 -11.68
CA LYS A 23 16.67 -5.66 -12.47
C LYS A 23 15.17 -5.61 -12.81
N GLY A 24 14.50 -4.49 -12.54
CA GLY A 24 13.07 -4.33 -12.78
C GLY A 24 12.13 -4.84 -11.67
N ALA A 25 12.62 -5.62 -10.69
CA ALA A 25 11.79 -6.07 -9.56
C ALA A 25 11.30 -4.91 -8.67
N GLU A 26 12.02 -3.78 -8.68
CA GLU A 26 11.59 -2.53 -8.05
C GLU A 26 10.31 -1.93 -8.65
N LEU A 27 10.05 -2.19 -9.94
CA LEU A 27 8.84 -1.73 -10.62
C LEU A 27 7.64 -2.59 -10.21
N MET A 28 7.84 -3.91 -10.05
CA MET A 28 6.81 -4.80 -9.53
C MET A 28 6.46 -4.44 -8.08
N MET A 29 7.46 -4.22 -7.22
CA MET A 29 7.21 -3.73 -5.86
C MET A 29 6.45 -2.39 -5.84
N ALA A 30 6.78 -1.47 -6.74
CA ALA A 30 6.06 -0.20 -6.85
C ALA A 30 4.61 -0.41 -7.30
N LEU A 31 4.36 -1.34 -8.24
CA LEU A 31 3.03 -1.73 -8.67
C LEU A 31 2.22 -2.34 -7.52
N ASP A 32 2.81 -3.27 -6.76
CA ASP A 32 2.17 -3.87 -5.58
C ASP A 32 1.78 -2.81 -4.55
N CYS A 33 2.68 -1.83 -4.29
CA CYS A 33 2.35 -0.70 -3.42
C CYS A 33 1.17 0.13 -3.95
N MET A 34 1.11 0.39 -5.26
CA MET A 34 -0.01 1.12 -5.87
C MET A 34 -1.33 0.34 -5.78
N LEU A 35 -1.30 -0.97 -6.01
CA LEU A 35 -2.47 -1.83 -5.91
C LEU A 35 -2.98 -1.90 -4.47
N MET A 36 -2.09 -2.02 -3.49
CA MET A 36 -2.42 -1.96 -2.06
C MET A 36 -3.07 -0.62 -1.70
N LEU A 37 -2.50 0.50 -2.15
CA LEU A 37 -3.05 1.84 -1.88
C LEU A 37 -4.41 2.04 -2.55
N LYS A 38 -4.60 1.52 -3.76
CA LYS A 38 -5.89 1.54 -4.46
C LYS A 38 -6.95 0.77 -3.67
N SER A 39 -6.66 -0.47 -3.27
CA SER A 39 -7.59 -1.27 -2.46
C SER A 39 -7.88 -0.61 -1.11
N LEU A 40 -6.87 -0.02 -0.47
CA LEU A 40 -7.05 0.72 0.77
C LEU A 40 -7.97 1.92 0.60
N ALA A 41 -7.77 2.72 -0.46
CA ALA A 41 -8.61 3.88 -0.75
C ALA A 41 -10.06 3.47 -1.06
N GLN A 42 -10.26 2.38 -1.80
CA GLN A 42 -11.61 1.86 -2.11
C GLN A 42 -12.33 1.38 -0.84
N GLU A 43 -11.67 0.61 0.02
CA GLU A 43 -12.28 0.12 1.26
C GLU A 43 -12.51 1.26 2.27
N ALA A 44 -11.57 2.20 2.39
CA ALA A 44 -11.72 3.35 3.29
C ALA A 44 -12.83 4.31 2.82
N HIS A 45 -12.97 4.50 1.50
CA HIS A 45 -14.09 5.26 0.94
C HIS A 45 -15.43 4.58 1.22
N ALA A 46 -15.54 3.26 1.05
CA ALA A 46 -16.75 2.52 1.42
C ALA A 46 -17.09 2.70 2.91
N ALA A 47 -16.09 2.58 3.80
CA ALA A 47 -16.27 2.82 5.22
C ALA A 47 -16.75 4.26 5.53
N ALA A 48 -16.22 5.26 4.83
CA ALA A 48 -16.66 6.65 4.98
C ALA A 48 -18.12 6.86 4.52
N VAL A 49 -18.52 6.22 3.41
CA VAL A 49 -19.90 6.27 2.89
C VAL A 49 -20.87 5.63 3.87
N GLU A 50 -20.54 4.46 4.42
CA GLU A 50 -21.37 3.79 5.44
C GLU A 50 -21.49 4.63 6.72
N ALA A 51 -20.42 5.32 7.10
CA ALA A 51 -20.40 6.25 8.23
C ALA A 51 -21.08 7.61 7.93
N LYS A 52 -21.58 7.84 6.70
CA LYS A 52 -22.14 9.11 6.23
C LYS A 52 -21.16 10.30 6.38
N SER A 53 -19.86 10.02 6.28
CA SER A 53 -18.81 11.03 6.31
C SER A 53 -18.58 11.59 4.90
N SER A 54 -18.37 12.91 4.80
CA SER A 54 -18.01 13.58 3.54
C SER A 54 -16.54 13.43 3.18
N THR A 55 -15.71 12.99 4.12
CA THR A 55 -14.26 12.84 3.94
C THR A 55 -13.76 11.50 4.49
N ILE A 56 -12.65 11.01 3.94
CA ILE A 56 -11.93 9.87 4.47
C ILE A 56 -11.08 10.35 5.65
N THR A 57 -11.42 9.90 6.86
CA THR A 57 -10.68 10.20 8.08
C THR A 57 -9.76 9.04 8.46
N GLU A 58 -8.93 9.25 9.47
CA GLU A 58 -8.01 8.22 9.96
C GLU A 58 -8.74 6.99 10.52
N GLU A 59 -9.92 7.18 11.11
CA GLU A 59 -10.75 6.09 11.65
C GLU A 59 -11.20 5.13 10.54
N HIS A 60 -11.63 5.66 9.39
CA HIS A 60 -12.04 4.85 8.24
C HIS A 60 -10.86 4.02 7.70
N ILE A 61 -9.67 4.61 7.64
CA ILE A 61 -8.45 3.92 7.19
C ILE A 61 -8.05 2.85 8.20
N ALA A 62 -8.05 3.17 9.49
CA ALA A 62 -7.69 2.24 10.56
C ALA A 62 -8.62 1.02 10.60
N ALA A 63 -9.92 1.22 10.39
CA ALA A 63 -10.92 0.16 10.36
C ALA A 63 -10.67 -0.88 9.27
N VAL A 64 -10.22 -0.44 8.08
CA VAL A 64 -10.03 -1.33 6.92
C VAL A 64 -8.59 -1.81 6.75
N TRP A 65 -7.61 -1.13 7.36
CA TRP A 65 -6.18 -1.42 7.18
C TRP A 65 -5.82 -2.88 7.45
N LYS A 66 -6.33 -3.46 8.54
CA LYS A 66 -6.04 -4.85 8.91
C LYS A 66 -6.51 -5.83 7.84
N THR A 67 -7.68 -5.58 7.26
CA THR A 67 -8.29 -6.40 6.21
C THR A 67 -7.54 -6.27 4.89
N VAL A 68 -7.28 -5.05 4.43
CA VAL A 68 -6.53 -4.77 3.21
C VAL A 68 -5.12 -5.35 3.28
N LYS A 69 -4.44 -5.15 4.42
CA LYS A 69 -3.12 -5.71 4.66
C LYS A 69 -3.16 -7.23 4.56
N LYS A 70 -4.13 -7.90 5.17
CA LYS A 70 -4.27 -9.37 5.09
C LYS A 70 -4.53 -9.85 3.66
N LYS A 71 -5.30 -9.13 2.86
CA LYS A 71 -5.55 -9.46 1.43
C LYS A 71 -4.30 -9.29 0.55
N THR A 72 -3.44 -8.34 0.91
CA THR A 72 -2.24 -7.99 0.12
C THR A 72 -1.04 -8.87 0.49
N HIS A 73 -0.96 -9.34 1.74
CA HIS A 73 0.06 -10.30 2.13
C HIS A 73 -0.27 -11.68 1.54
N GLY A 74 0.59 -12.15 0.63
CA GLY A 74 0.69 -13.56 0.26
C GLY A 74 1.36 -14.40 1.34
#